data_AF-A0A2T7Q1T8-F1
#
_entry.id   AF-A0A2T7Q1T8-F1
#
_cell.length_a   1.000
_cell.length_b   1.000
_cell.length_c   1.000
_cell.angle_alpha   90.00
_cell.angle_beta   90.00
_cell.angle_gamma   90.00
#
_symmetry.space_group_name_H-M   'P 1'
#
loop_
_entity.id
_entity.type
_entity.pdbx_description
1 polymer ?
#
loop_
_entity_poly.entity_id
_entity_poly.type
_entity_poly.pdbx_seq_one_letter_code
_entity_poly.pdbx_strand_id
1 'polypeptide(L)'
;MAEFKRRTLTLSTGKQIKLFGNSIGIGKSLEVAEGYAPNIFSHISNEEKEKPVSTVSNPHQLTAEEMYELADYSIRLWVDLKDNIRKHGVNNPKVFNSDALR
;
A
#
# COMPACT_ATOMS: atom_id res chain seq x y z
N MET A 1 4.07 5.40 -13.07
CA MET A 1 4.62 5.03 -11.76
C MET A 1 3.67 5.55 -10.71
N ALA A 2 3.32 4.73 -9.74
CA ALA A 2 2.25 5.07 -8.82
C ALA A 2 2.56 6.37 -8.07
N GLU A 3 1.56 7.23 -7.98
CA GLU A 3 1.58 8.44 -7.19
C GLU A 3 0.52 8.34 -6.10
N PHE A 4 0.89 8.73 -4.89
CA PHE A 4 -0.05 8.78 -3.78
C PHE A 4 -0.16 10.21 -3.24
N LYS A 5 -1.34 10.81 -3.42
CA LYS A 5 -1.57 12.21 -3.06
C LYS A 5 -2.99 12.39 -2.55
N ARG A 6 -3.14 13.08 -1.41
CA ARG A 6 -4.46 13.36 -0.80
C ARG A 6 -5.35 12.11 -0.72
N ARG A 7 -4.79 11.01 -0.22
CA ARG A 7 -5.48 9.70 -0.11
C ARG A 7 -5.92 9.09 -1.44
N THR A 8 -5.36 9.53 -2.56
CA THR A 8 -5.66 8.97 -3.88
C THR A 8 -4.41 8.33 -4.45
N LEU A 9 -4.44 7.02 -4.61
CA LEU A 9 -3.43 6.25 -5.32
C LEU A 9 -3.77 6.31 -6.81
N THR A 10 -2.89 6.90 -7.60
CA THR A 10 -3.01 6.98 -9.06
C THR A 10 -1.97 6.06 -9.69
N LEU A 11 -2.42 5.12 -10.51
CA LEU A 11 -1.57 4.15 -11.20
C LEU A 11 -1.23 4.65 -12.61
N SER A 12 -0.19 4.09 -13.22
CA SER A 12 0.23 4.42 -14.59
C SER A 12 -0.85 4.18 -15.64
N THR A 13 -1.77 3.24 -15.37
CA THR A 13 -2.95 2.96 -16.20
C THR A 13 -3.98 4.09 -16.21
N GLY A 14 -3.81 5.10 -15.35
CA GLY A 14 -4.79 6.15 -15.10
C GLY A 14 -5.85 5.76 -14.06
N LYS A 15 -5.86 4.51 -13.58
CA LYS A 15 -6.75 4.07 -12.51
C LYS A 15 -6.46 4.85 -11.23
N GLN A 16 -7.53 5.34 -10.60
CA GLN A 16 -7.47 6.06 -9.33
C GLN A 16 -8.21 5.26 -8.25
N ILE A 17 -7.55 5.03 -7.14
CA ILE A 17 -8.11 4.37 -5.97
C ILE A 17 -8.11 5.38 -4.83
N LYS A 18 -9.32 5.70 -4.36
CA LYS A 18 -9.50 6.53 -3.17
C LYS A 18 -9.35 5.65 -1.93
N LEU A 19 -8.29 5.91 -1.20
CA LEU A 19 -7.89 5.25 0.01
C LEU A 19 -8.49 5.97 1.24
N PHE A 20 -8.62 5.26 2.35
CA PHE A 20 -9.15 5.81 3.60
C PHE A 20 -8.08 6.60 4.35
N GLY A 21 -6.85 6.07 4.37
CA GLY A 21 -5.70 6.62 5.06
C GLY A 21 -4.65 7.22 4.12
N ASN A 22 -3.52 7.60 4.72
CA ASN A 22 -2.33 8.12 4.02
C ASN A 22 -1.18 7.09 4.01
N SER A 23 -1.47 5.81 4.23
CA SER A 23 -0.47 4.75 4.28
C SER A 23 -1.01 3.45 3.71
N ILE A 24 -0.14 2.71 3.05
CA ILE A 24 -0.42 1.36 2.56
C ILE A 24 0.63 0.44 3.18
N GLY A 25 0.19 -0.69 3.73
CA GLY A 25 1.04 -1.71 4.33
C GLY A 25 0.82 -3.07 3.68
N ILE A 26 1.86 -3.91 3.74
CA ILE A 26 1.81 -5.31 3.29
C ILE A 26 2.12 -6.19 4.49
N GLY A 27 1.20 -7.09 4.83
CA GLY A 27 1.37 -8.05 5.93
C GLY A 27 2.19 -9.28 5.56
N LYS A 28 2.54 -10.11 6.54
CA LYS A 28 3.21 -11.41 6.31
C LYS A 28 2.39 -12.37 5.44
N SER A 29 1.07 -12.23 5.46
CA SER A 29 0.13 -12.95 4.60
C SER A 29 0.10 -12.45 3.15
N LEU A 30 0.91 -11.43 2.81
CA LEU A 30 0.91 -10.73 1.52
C LEU A 30 -0.39 -9.97 1.20
N GLU A 31 -1.22 -9.76 2.20
CA GLU A 31 -2.40 -8.90 2.09
C GLU A 31 -1.98 -7.43 2.16
N VAL A 32 -2.65 -6.62 1.34
CA VAL A 32 -2.39 -5.19 1.22
C VAL A 32 -3.53 -4.42 1.88
N ALA A 33 -3.18 -3.60 2.86
CA ALA A 33 -4.15 -2.96 3.74
C ALA A 33 -3.76 -1.52 4.08
N GLU A 34 -4.73 -0.78 4.62
CA GLU A 34 -4.54 0.57 5.16
C GLU A 34 -4.72 0.64 6.69
N GLY A 35 -4.65 -0.52 7.38
CA GLY A 35 -4.92 -0.60 8.82
C GLY A 35 -6.41 -0.78 9.11
N TYR A 36 -7.05 0.17 9.80
CA TYR A 36 -8.46 0.10 10.23
C TYR A 36 -9.49 0.32 9.10
N ALA A 37 -9.13 -0.02 7.86
CA ALA A 37 -9.98 0.11 6.68
C ALA A 37 -10.02 -1.21 5.89
N PRO A 38 -10.97 -1.39 4.96
CA PRO A 38 -11.01 -2.57 4.11
C PRO A 38 -9.69 -2.78 3.36
N ASN A 39 -9.29 -4.04 3.20
CA ASN A 39 -8.08 -4.38 2.47
C ASN A 39 -8.20 -4.04 0.98
N ILE A 40 -7.09 -3.58 0.39
CA ILE A 40 -6.94 -3.30 -1.04
C ILE A 40 -6.85 -4.62 -1.81
N PHE A 41 -6.15 -5.61 -1.24
CA PHE A 41 -5.99 -6.95 -1.79
C PHE A 41 -5.84 -7.94 -0.64
N SER A 42 -6.70 -8.95 -0.55
CA SER A 42 -6.69 -9.86 0.60
C SER A 42 -7.17 -11.27 0.30
N HIS A 43 -6.90 -12.16 1.24
CA HIS A 43 -7.46 -13.51 1.26
C HIS A 43 -8.77 -13.50 2.06
N ILE A 44 -9.79 -14.20 1.57
CA ILE A 44 -11.02 -14.45 2.31
C ILE A 44 -11.11 -15.97 2.55
N SER A 45 -10.98 -16.39 3.80
CA SER A 45 -11.39 -17.73 4.25
C SER A 45 -12.80 -17.67 4.79
N ASN A 46 -13.62 -18.66 4.42
CA ASN A 46 -14.90 -18.89 5.06
C ASN A 46 -14.79 -20.20 5.86
N GLU A 47 -14.37 -20.08 7.12
CA GLU A 47 -14.07 -21.22 8.01
C GLU A 47 -15.32 -21.95 8.50
N GLU A 48 -16.51 -21.35 8.32
CA GLU A 48 -17.80 -21.91 8.76
C GLU A 48 -18.37 -22.97 7.80
N LYS A 49 -17.71 -23.27 6.67
CA LYS A 49 -18.18 -24.27 5.70
C LYS A 49 -17.43 -25.59 5.85
N GLU A 50 -18.15 -26.71 5.74
CA GLU A 50 -17.60 -28.09 5.75
C GLU A 50 -16.48 -28.32 4.71
N LYS A 51 -16.40 -27.47 3.68
CA LYS A 51 -15.25 -27.34 2.79
C LYS A 51 -14.83 -25.87 2.77
N PRO A 52 -13.66 -25.51 3.33
CA PRO A 52 -13.18 -24.14 3.29
C PRO A 52 -12.93 -23.76 1.83
N VAL A 53 -13.69 -22.79 1.35
CA VAL A 53 -13.46 -22.17 0.04
C VAL A 53 -12.69 -20.88 0.30
N SER A 54 -11.41 -20.88 -0.06
CA SER A 54 -10.60 -19.68 -0.07
C SER A 54 -10.85 -18.89 -1.36
N THR A 55 -11.06 -17.59 -1.23
CA THR A 55 -11.19 -16.70 -2.39
C THR A 55 -10.26 -15.49 -2.25
N VAL A 56 -9.89 -14.93 -3.39
CA VAL A 56 -9.12 -13.68 -3.46
C VAL A 56 -10.09 -12.51 -3.48
N SER A 57 -9.87 -11.55 -2.59
CA SER A 57 -10.54 -10.25 -2.60
C SER A 57 -9.68 -9.23 -3.34
N ASN A 58 -10.18 -8.73 -4.47
CA ASN A 58 -9.58 -7.65 -5.25
C ASN A 58 -10.67 -6.63 -5.64
N PRO A 59 -11.18 -5.84 -4.67
CA PRO A 59 -12.34 -4.97 -4.86
C PRO A 59 -12.12 -3.88 -5.93
N HIS A 60 -10.87 -3.50 -6.17
CA HIS A 60 -10.48 -2.49 -7.17
C HIS A 60 -10.11 -3.09 -8.53
N GLN A 61 -10.27 -4.41 -8.69
CA GLN A 61 -9.96 -5.16 -9.92
C GLN A 61 -8.56 -4.81 -10.44
N LEU A 62 -7.59 -4.77 -9.53
CA LEU A 62 -6.20 -4.49 -9.87
C LEU A 62 -5.66 -5.60 -10.76
N THR A 63 -5.02 -5.21 -11.85
CA THR A 63 -4.26 -6.13 -12.71
C THR A 63 -2.93 -6.50 -12.05
N ALA A 64 -2.23 -7.50 -12.60
CA ALA A 64 -0.90 -7.87 -12.13
C ALA A 64 0.09 -6.68 -12.22
N GLU A 65 0.11 -5.97 -13.34
CA GLU A 65 0.97 -4.79 -13.55
C GLU A 65 0.68 -3.67 -12.54
N GLU A 66 -0.60 -3.43 -12.25
CA GLU A 66 -1.01 -2.45 -11.24
C GLU A 66 -0.58 -2.87 -9.81
N MET A 67 -0.60 -4.17 -9.51
CA MET A 67 -0.08 -4.70 -8.25
C MET A 67 1.45 -4.62 -8.17
N TYR A 68 2.16 -4.86 -9.27
CA TYR A 68 3.61 -4.66 -9.34
C TYR A 68 3.97 -3.19 -9.12
N GLU A 69 3.24 -2.27 -9.76
CA GLU A 69 3.45 -0.84 -9.59
C GLU A 69 3.22 -0.38 -8.14
N LEU A 70 2.22 -0.96 -7.44
CA LEU A 70 2.00 -0.72 -6.01
C LEU A 70 3.12 -1.27 -5.12
N ALA A 71 3.66 -2.45 -5.46
CA ALA A 71 4.80 -3.04 -4.75
C ALA A 71 6.06 -2.18 -4.94
N ASP A 72 6.35 -1.76 -6.17
CA ASP A 72 7.48 -0.89 -6.50
C ASP A 72 7.38 0.46 -5.79
N TYR A 73 6.18 1.03 -5.71
CA TYR A 73 5.92 2.23 -4.91
C TYR A 73 6.31 2.02 -3.44
N SER A 74 5.89 0.90 -2.84
CA SER A 74 6.18 0.57 -1.45
C SER A 74 7.68 0.36 -1.21
N ILE A 75 8.37 -0.30 -2.14
CA ILE A 75 9.84 -0.49 -2.10
C ILE A 75 10.55 0.86 -2.16
N ARG A 76 10.14 1.76 -3.05
CA ARG A 76 10.72 3.10 -3.15
C ARG A 76 10.57 3.89 -1.86
N LEU A 77 9.41 3.84 -1.19
CA LEU A 77 9.24 4.48 0.11
C LEU A 77 10.25 3.98 1.16
N TRP A 78 10.53 2.67 1.17
CA TRP A 78 11.56 2.11 2.06
C TRP A 78 12.98 2.57 1.71
N VAL A 79 13.29 2.70 0.42
CA VAL A 79 14.57 3.24 -0.05
C VAL A 79 14.71 4.70 0.36
N ASP A 80 13.71 5.53 0.08
CA ASP A 80 13.69 6.95 0.41
C ASP A 80 13.84 7.18 1.93
N LEU A 81 13.14 6.39 2.75
CA LEU A 81 13.28 6.43 4.20
C LEU A 81 14.72 6.10 4.64
N LYS A 82 15.29 5.01 4.11
CA LYS A 82 16.67 4.60 4.42
C LYS A 82 17.67 5.70 4.04
N ASP A 83 17.52 6.29 2.87
CA ASP A 83 18.45 7.30 2.38
C ASP A 83 18.36 8.60 3.18
N ASN A 84 17.15 9.00 3.57
CA ASN A 84 16.95 10.12 4.48
C ASN A 84 17.55 9.86 5.88
N ILE A 85 17.38 8.66 6.44
CA ILE A 85 18.00 8.27 7.71
C ILE A 85 19.53 8.27 7.59
N ARG A 86 20.10 7.73 6.51
CA ARG A 86 21.56 7.74 6.26
C ARG A 86 22.11 9.16 6.21
N LYS A 87 21.38 10.07 5.58
CA LYS A 87 21.79 11.47 5.38
C LYS A 87 21.64 12.32 6.64
N HIS A 88 20.59 12.09 7.43
CA HIS A 88 20.20 13.01 8.50
C HIS A 88 20.28 12.42 9.92
N GLY A 89 20.36 11.09 10.06
CA GLY A 89 20.25 10.36 11.32
C GLY A 89 18.79 10.17 11.78
N VAL A 90 18.55 9.16 12.62
CA VAL A 90 17.19 8.76 13.06
C VAL A 90 16.46 9.79 13.94
N ASN A 91 17.19 10.72 14.57
CA ASN A 91 16.64 11.72 15.49
C ASN A 91 16.46 13.11 14.84
N ASN A 92 16.50 13.19 13.50
CA ASN A 92 16.42 14.46 12.78
C ASN A 92 15.07 14.59 12.05
N PRO A 93 14.29 15.67 12.27
CA PRO A 93 13.01 15.86 11.60
C PRO A 93 13.12 15.95 10.07
N LYS A 94 14.30 16.26 9.53
CA LYS A 94 14.57 16.25 8.08
C LYS A 94 14.48 14.86 7.44
N VAL A 95 14.30 13.80 8.22
CA VAL A 95 14.02 12.46 7.69
C VAL A 95 12.67 12.41 6.95
N PHE A 96 11.69 13.20 7.41
CA PHE A 96 10.31 13.13 6.91
C PHE A 96 10.05 14.11 5.76
N ASN A 97 9.16 13.73 4.84
CA ASN A 97 8.68 14.61 3.77
C ASN A 97 7.62 15.56 4.32
N SER A 98 7.96 16.83 4.51
CA SER A 98 7.06 17.86 5.05
C SER A 98 5.81 18.11 4.22
N ASP A 99 5.89 17.94 2.90
CA ASP A 99 4.77 18.18 1.99
C ASP A 99 3.73 17.06 2.06
N ALA A 100 4.15 15.86 2.47
CA ALA A 100 3.28 14.71 2.68
C ALA A 100 2.62 14.69 4.08
N LEU A 101 3.09 15.52 5.01
CA LEU A 101 2.56 15.62 6.38
C LEU A 101 1.38 16.61 6.51
N ARG A 102 1.06 17.36 5.45
CA ARG A 102 0.03 18.42 5.44
C ARG A 102 -1.22 18.03 4.65
#